data_AF-B0SUS5-F1
#
_entry.id   AF-B0SUS5-F1
#
_cell.length_a   1.000
_cell.length_b   1.000
_cell.length_c   1.000
_cell.angle_alpha   90.00
_cell.angle_beta   90.00
_cell.angle_gamma   90.00
#
_symmetry.space_group_name_H-M   'P 1'
#
loop_
_entity.id
_entity.type
_entity.pdbx_description
1 polymer ?
#
loop_
_entity_poly.entity_id
_entity_poly.type
_entity_poly.pdbx_seq_one_letter_code
_entity_poly.pdbx_strand_id
1 'polypeptide(L)'
;MNKPVQPTPVVVTLTSDDAFDLEARVARGEFSSLDEAVAAELAELNYRRAAEIMGGSEKLERFLDELETQDDPSTDVESDGVFAELRADPKQRLDASRG
;
A
#
# COMPACT_ATOMS: atom_id res chain seq x y z
N MET A 1 3.73 -11.75 4.31
CA MET A 1 2.29 -12.11 4.27
C MET A 1 1.67 -11.61 2.97
N ASN A 2 1.50 -12.44 1.93
CA ASN A 2 0.80 -12.07 0.70
C ASN A 2 -0.60 -12.70 0.68
N LYS A 3 -1.53 -12.13 1.45
CA LYS A 3 -2.94 -12.36 1.11
C LYS A 3 -3.21 -11.50 -0.12
N PRO A 4 -3.61 -12.07 -1.26
CA PRO A 4 -4.05 -11.25 -2.39
C PRO A 4 -5.17 -10.35 -1.87
N VAL A 5 -4.94 -9.04 -1.89
CA VAL A 5 -5.97 -8.05 -1.58
C VAL A 5 -7.02 -8.24 -2.66
N GLN A 6 -8.16 -8.81 -2.30
CA GLN A 6 -9.24 -8.95 -3.27
C GLN A 6 -9.72 -7.53 -3.60
N PRO A 7 -9.77 -7.16 -4.90
CA PRO A 7 -10.24 -5.85 -5.27
C PRO A 7 -11.69 -5.72 -4.79
N THR A 8 -11.90 -4.79 -3.86
CA THR A 8 -13.26 -4.47 -3.41
C THR A 8 -13.87 -3.56 -4.45
N PRO A 9 -15.02 -3.91 -5.05
CA PRO A 9 -15.70 -3.01 -5.98
C PRO A 9 -16.09 -1.73 -5.24
N VAL A 10 -15.74 -0.58 -5.83
CA VAL A 10 -16.11 0.74 -5.30
C VAL A 10 -16.94 1.45 -6.35
N VAL A 11 -18.01 2.10 -5.91
CA VAL A 11 -18.82 2.97 -6.76
C VAL A 11 -18.39 4.41 -6.51
N VAL A 12 -18.11 5.14 -7.58
CA VAL A 12 -17.76 6.56 -7.52
C VAL A 12 -18.81 7.38 -8.27
N THR A 13 -19.04 8.60 -7.79
CA THR A 13 -19.90 9.58 -8.45
C THR A 13 -19.01 10.66 -9.05
N LEU A 14 -19.11 10.83 -10.37
CA LEU A 14 -18.41 11.87 -11.10
C LEU A 14 -19.38 12.98 -11.48
N THR A 15 -18.82 14.18 -11.71
CA THR A 15 -19.59 15.22 -12.40
C THR A 15 -19.74 14.83 -13.87
N SER A 16 -20.75 15.39 -14.54
CA SER A 16 -20.98 15.10 -15.96
C SER A 16 -19.79 15.49 -16.83
N ASP A 17 -19.12 16.58 -16.49
CA ASP A 17 -17.96 17.09 -17.24
C ASP A 17 -16.76 16.16 -17.06
N ASP A 18 -16.45 15.74 -15.83
CA ASP A 18 -15.35 14.80 -15.57
C ASP A 18 -15.58 13.44 -16.25
N ALA A 19 -16.82 12.94 -16.22
CA ALA A 19 -17.17 11.69 -16.90
C ALA A 19 -16.97 11.80 -18.42
N PHE A 20 -17.41 12.91 -19.02
CA PHE A 20 -17.24 13.16 -20.45
C PHE A 20 -15.76 13.26 -20.85
N ASP A 21 -14.95 13.95 -20.05
CA ASP A 21 -13.52 14.09 -20.31
C ASP A 21 -12.78 12.74 -20.23
N LEU A 22 -13.14 11.88 -19.27
CA LEU A 22 -12.59 10.53 -19.16
C LEU A 22 -13.02 9.64 -20.33
N GLU A 23 -14.29 9.68 -20.73
CA GLU A 23 -14.76 8.96 -21.92
C GLU A 23 -14.04 9.41 -23.19
N ALA A 24 -13.75 10.71 -23.33
CA ALA A 24 -12.99 11.23 -24.46
C ALA A 24 -11.54 10.70 -24.47
N ARG A 25 -10.92 10.51 -23.31
CA ARG A 25 -9.57 9.90 -23.19
C ARG A 25 -9.58 8.42 -23.56
N VAL A 26 -10.61 7.68 -23.15
CA VAL A 26 -10.82 6.29 -23.58
C VAL A 26 -11.02 6.21 -25.09
N ALA A 27 -11.82 7.11 -25.67
CA ALA A 27 -12.05 7.16 -27.12
C ALA A 27 -10.78 7.46 -27.92
N ARG A 28 -9.83 8.20 -27.35
CA ARG A 28 -8.49 8.43 -27.92
C ARG A 28 -7.54 7.25 -27.75
N GLY A 29 -7.92 6.24 -26.98
CA GLY A 29 -7.09 5.07 -26.68
C GLY A 29 -6.03 5.32 -25.59
N GLU A 30 -6.18 6.36 -24.77
CA GLU A 30 -5.31 6.58 -23.61
C GLU A 30 -5.52 5.51 -22.54
N PHE A 31 -6.75 4.99 -22.43
CA PHE A 31 -7.12 3.90 -21.53
C PHE A 31 -8.00 2.89 -22.27
N SER A 32 -7.96 1.63 -21.84
CA SER A 32 -8.76 0.55 -22.42
C SER A 32 -10.23 0.60 -22.00
N SER A 33 -10.55 1.26 -20.89
CA SER A 33 -11.90 1.36 -20.34
C SER A 33 -12.07 2.58 -19.44
N LEU A 34 -13.33 2.95 -19.16
CA LEU A 34 -13.65 4.02 -18.21
C LEU A 34 -13.19 3.66 -16.79
N ASP A 35 -13.33 2.40 -16.38
CA ASP A 35 -12.88 1.94 -15.06
C ASP A 35 -11.37 2.10 -14.89
N GLU A 36 -10.58 1.81 -15.92
CA GLU A 36 -9.14 2.03 -15.91
C GLU A 36 -8.79 3.52 -15.82
N ALA A 37 -9.48 4.36 -16.58
CA ALA A 37 -9.29 5.81 -16.55
C ALA A 37 -9.59 6.38 -15.15
N VAL A 38 -10.69 5.94 -14.52
CA VAL A 38 -11.06 6.31 -13.14
C VAL A 38 -10.02 5.81 -12.14
N ALA A 39 -9.55 4.56 -12.27
CA ALA A 39 -8.53 4.01 -11.39
C ALA A 39 -7.22 4.80 -11.47
N ALA A 40 -6.81 5.23 -12.66
CA ALA A 40 -5.62 6.06 -12.87
C ALA A 40 -5.76 7.42 -12.18
N GLU A 41 -6.87 8.13 -12.35
CA GLU A 41 -7.12 9.42 -11.69
C GLU A 41 -7.17 9.29 -10.16
N LEU A 42 -7.78 8.22 -9.64
CA LEU A 42 -7.81 7.95 -8.20
C LEU A 42 -6.42 7.61 -7.66
N ALA A 43 -5.58 6.91 -8.43
CA ALA A 43 -4.20 6.64 -8.05
C ALA A 43 -3.38 7.94 -7.99
N GLU A 44 -3.55 8.84 -8.95
CA GLU A 44 -2.89 10.15 -8.95
C GLU A 44 -3.37 11.03 -7.79
N LEU A 45 -4.68 11.06 -7.51
CA LEU A 45 -5.23 11.76 -6.35
C LEU A 45 -4.65 11.22 -5.04
N ASN A 46 -4.57 9.90 -4.92
CA ASN A 46 -4.00 9.25 -3.74
C ASN A 46 -2.52 9.59 -3.59
N TYR A 47 -1.74 9.54 -4.67
CA TYR A 47 -0.34 9.96 -4.67
C TYR A 47 -0.18 11.41 -4.20
N ARG A 48 -0.94 12.36 -4.75
CA ARG A 48 -0.89 13.77 -4.32
C ARG A 48 -1.21 13.92 -2.83
N ARG A 49 -2.20 13.18 -2.34
CA ARG A 49 -2.56 13.17 -0.92
C ARG A 49 -1.47 12.57 -0.04
N ALA A 50 -0.85 11.47 -0.47
CA ALA A 50 0.27 10.85 0.24
C ALA A 50 1.48 11.80 0.29
N ALA A 51 1.78 12.47 -0.81
CA ALA A 51 2.84 13.47 -0.89
C ALA A 51 2.57 14.64 0.06
N GLU A 52 1.32 15.12 0.16
CA GLU A 52 0.93 16.15 1.13
C GLU A 52 1.15 15.68 2.57
N ILE A 53 0.68 14.49 2.92
CA ILE A 53 0.83 13.90 4.27
C ILE A 53 2.31 13.75 4.66
N MET A 54 3.15 13.30 3.72
CA MET A 54 4.59 13.13 3.93
C MET A 54 5.36 14.46 3.96
N GLY A 55 4.71 15.57 3.63
CA GLY A 55 5.31 16.90 3.58
C GLY A 55 6.22 17.10 2.35
N GLY A 56 5.81 16.55 1.21
CA GLY A 56 6.42 16.69 -0.11
C GLY A 56 6.55 15.37 -0.87
N SER A 57 6.48 15.42 -2.21
CA SER A 57 6.68 14.26 -3.08
C SER A 57 8.07 13.66 -2.93
N GLU A 58 9.12 14.47 -2.83
CA GLU A 58 10.51 13.99 -2.64
C GLU A 58 10.67 13.09 -1.41
N LYS A 59 9.97 13.42 -0.30
CA LYS A 59 10.00 12.59 0.91
C LYS A 59 9.22 11.30 0.75
N LEU A 60 8.11 11.35 0.02
CA LEU A 60 7.34 10.15 -0.32
C LEU A 60 8.17 9.22 -1.19
N GLU A 61 8.78 9.72 -2.28
CA GLU A 61 9.60 8.91 -3.18
C GLU A 61 10.77 8.27 -2.46
N ARG A 62 11.54 9.04 -1.67
CA ARG A 62 12.65 8.46 -0.90
C ARG A 62 12.18 7.36 0.06
N PHE A 63 11.02 7.53 0.68
CA PHE A 63 10.45 6.51 1.56
C PHE A 63 10.02 5.25 0.79
N LEU A 64 9.44 5.41 -0.40
CA LEU A 64 9.08 4.29 -1.27
C LEU A 64 10.33 3.55 -1.77
N ASP A 65 11.37 4.27 -2.19
CA ASP A 65 12.66 3.69 -2.59
C ASP A 65 13.30 2.88 -1.45
N GLU A 66 13.28 3.41 -0.23
CA GLU A 66 13.77 2.72 0.97
C GLU A 66 12.98 1.43 1.24
N LEU A 67 11.64 1.46 1.10
CA LEU A 67 10.80 0.29 1.27
C LEU A 67 11.06 -0.77 0.20
N GLU A 68 11.17 -0.38 -1.08
CA GLU A 68 11.48 -1.31 -2.17
C GLU A 68 12.84 -1.96 -1.98
N THR A 69 13.83 -1.20 -1.48
CA THR A 69 15.17 -1.73 -1.18
C THR A 69 15.17 -2.69 0.01
N GLN A 70 14.24 -2.51 0.95
CA GLN A 70 14.10 -3.35 2.15
C GLN A 70 13.19 -4.57 1.94
N ASP A 71 12.46 -4.65 0.82
CA ASP A 71 11.60 -5.78 0.47
C ASP A 71 12.45 -6.99 -0.01
N ASP A 72 13.39 -7.43 0.84
CA ASP A 72 14.10 -8.68 0.69
C ASP A 72 13.27 -9.80 1.34
N PRO A 73 12.57 -10.64 0.55
CA PRO A 73 11.73 -11.72 1.08
C PRO A 73 12.54 -12.79 1.84
N SER A 74 13.88 -12.78 1.75
CA SER A 74 14.74 -13.64 2.57
C SER A 74 14.92 -13.12 4.01
N THR A 75 14.57 -11.85 4.26
CA THR A 75 14.53 -11.23 5.59
C THR A 75 13.16 -11.28 6.25
N ASP A 76 12.15 -11.84 5.57
CA ASP A 76 10.83 -12.08 6.14
C ASP A 76 10.95 -12.95 7.39
N VAL A 77 10.75 -12.33 8.55
CA VAL A 77 10.84 -13.04 9.82
C VAL A 77 9.56 -13.86 10.02
N GLU A 78 9.70 -15.17 10.24
CA GLU A 78 8.56 -16.02 10.58
C GLU A 78 7.97 -15.53 11.92
N SER A 79 6.82 -14.87 11.85
CA SER A 79 6.21 -14.20 12.99
C SER A 79 5.96 -15.16 14.15
N ASP A 80 5.59 -16.41 13.87
CA ASP A 80 5.33 -17.42 14.90
C ASP A 80 6.61 -17.80 15.66
N GLY A 81 7.75 -17.89 14.96
CA GLY A 81 9.06 -18.12 15.55
C GLY A 81 9.50 -16.97 16.45
N VAL A 82 9.37 -15.72 15.98
CA VAL A 82 9.71 -14.52 16.76
C VAL A 82 8.87 -14.41 18.03
N PHE A 83 7.55 -14.63 17.93
CA PHE A 83 6.68 -14.59 19.11
C PHE A 83 6.90 -15.78 20.04
N ALA A 84 7.33 -16.93 19.54
CA ALA A 84 7.74 -18.06 20.37
C ALA A 84 9.01 -17.74 21.17
N GLU A 85 10.03 -17.18 20.53
CA GLU A 85 11.28 -16.73 21.18
C GLU A 85 11.01 -15.61 22.20
N LEU A 86 10.24 -14.59 21.82
CA LEU A 86 9.85 -13.49 22.71
C LEU A 86 8.96 -13.93 23.87
N ARG A 87 8.30 -15.09 23.80
CA ARG A 87 7.58 -15.69 24.94
C ARG A 87 8.45 -16.62 25.78
N ALA A 88 9.49 -17.19 25.18
CA ALA A 88 10.46 -18.01 25.89
C ALA A 88 11.38 -17.14 26.78
N ASP A 89 11.78 -15.97 26.31
CA ASP A 89 12.65 -15.04 27.04
C ASP A 89 12.04 -14.55 28.39
N PRO A 90 10.76 -14.14 28.46
CA PRO A 90 10.07 -13.85 29.71
C PRO A 90 9.99 -15.05 30.65
N LYS A 91 9.77 -16.26 30.13
CA LYS A 91 9.70 -17.49 30.94
C LYS A 91 11.07 -17.83 31.54
N GLN A 92 12.13 -17.78 30.75
CA GLN A 92 13.50 -17.99 31.24
C GLN A 92 13.91 -16.94 32.28
N ARG A 93 13.54 -15.67 32.09
CA ARG A 93 13.76 -14.61 33.09
C ARG A 93 12.94 -14.82 34.37
N LEU A 94 11.73 -15.37 34.26
CA LEU A 94 10.88 -15.68 35.42
C LEU A 94 11.41 -16.88 36.21
N ASP A 95 11.88 -17.92 35.52
CA ASP A 95 12.42 -19.13 36.13
C ASP A 95 13.78 -18.85 36.80
N ALA A 96 14.64 -18.02 36.19
CA ALA A 96 15.90 -17.56 36.79
C ALA A 96 15.71 -16.64 38.00
N SER A 97 14.54 -15.99 38.15
CA SER A 97 14.20 -15.12 39.28
C SER A 97 13.57 -15.88 40.47
N ARG A 98 13.19 -17.15 40.25
CA ARG A 98 12.56 -18.02 41.26
C ARG A 98 13.50 -19.11 41.81
N GLY A 99 14.75 -19.14 41.37
CA GLY A 99 15.82 -20.03 41.85
C GLY A 99 16.71 -19.36 42.88
#